data_AF-A0A952NVI3-F1
#
_entry.id   AF-A0A952NVI3-F1
#
_cell.length_a   1.000
_cell.length_b   1.000
_cell.length_c   1.000
_cell.angle_alpha   90.00
_cell.angle_beta   90.00
_cell.angle_gamma   90.00
#
_symmetry.space_group_name_H-M   'P 1'
#
loop_
_entity.id
_entity.type
_entity.pdbx_description
1 polymer ?
#
loop_
_entity_poly.entity_id
_entity_poly.type
_entity_poly.pdbx_seq_one_letter_code
_entity_poly.pdbx_strand_id
1 'polypeptide(L)'
;MSTMNAVSPAASPLTLGQLFDRGWNSIKGQIALVAGLSLVMLIGVMATGSLPFLGWAINALIGVGYIACLMRLRRGQQFEFADFLWAFQNMNRLIHVILAALIVMIAIVMGFIFLIIPGIWLWVMLSLTTVVQVKRDLDGVAAVKASYDLVTGNWWRVCGMMSFIVLLNIAGALCLMIGLLVTMPISYLIMIEMVDDLERQKGMIPADPAGAPSTPGNFQVNPS
;
A
#
# COMPACT_ATOMS: atom_id res chain seq x y z
N MET A 1 51.50 10.02 -38.02
CA MET A 1 50.98 10.36 -36.68
C MET A 1 49.61 11.01 -36.86
N SER A 2 48.56 10.25 -36.53
CA SER A 2 47.27 10.68 -35.96
C SER A 2 46.47 11.83 -36.59
N THR A 3 45.68 11.52 -37.63
CA THR A 3 44.47 12.30 -37.94
C THR A 3 43.40 11.97 -36.89
N MET A 4 43.30 12.79 -35.84
CA MET A 4 42.22 12.71 -34.86
C MET A 4 40.90 13.04 -35.55
N ASN A 5 40.03 12.02 -35.69
CA ASN A 5 38.64 12.18 -36.08
C ASN A 5 37.96 13.16 -35.12
N ALA A 6 37.57 14.32 -35.64
CA ALA A 6 36.71 15.25 -34.92
C ALA A 6 35.39 14.53 -34.57
N VAL A 7 35.21 14.25 -33.28
CA VAL A 7 33.91 13.83 -32.75
C VAL A 7 32.94 14.98 -32.98
N SER A 8 31.93 14.74 -33.81
CA SER A 8 30.86 15.69 -34.13
C SER A 8 30.27 16.31 -32.86
N PRO A 9 29.99 17.63 -32.81
CA PRO A 9 29.49 18.28 -31.60
C PRO A 9 28.17 17.62 -31.16
N ALA A 10 28.10 17.23 -29.89
CA ALA A 10 26.92 16.63 -29.29
C ALA A 10 25.69 17.51 -29.56
N ALA A 11 24.70 16.96 -30.29
CA ALA A 11 23.47 17.66 -30.63
C ALA A 11 22.80 18.22 -29.36
N SER A 12 22.37 19.48 -29.41
CA SER A 12 21.68 20.17 -28.31
C SER A 12 20.54 19.31 -27.74
N PRO A 13 20.31 19.26 -26.41
CA PRO A 13 19.22 18.49 -25.84
C PRO A 13 17.90 18.97 -26.43
N LEU A 14 17.10 18.01 -26.92
CA LEU A 14 15.80 18.28 -27.53
C LEU A 14 14.89 19.04 -26.57
N THR A 15 14.30 20.14 -27.04
CA THR A 15 13.30 20.90 -26.27
C THR A 15 12.03 20.07 -26.13
N LEU A 16 11.28 20.24 -25.03
CA LEU A 16 10.04 19.49 -24.76
C LEU A 16 9.04 19.57 -25.93
N GLY A 17 8.93 20.75 -26.56
CA GLY A 17 8.10 20.94 -27.75
C GLY A 17 8.54 20.10 -28.94
N GLN A 18 9.85 19.97 -29.17
CA GLN A 18 10.39 19.14 -30.26
C GLN A 18 10.20 17.64 -30.00
N LEU A 19 10.24 17.20 -28.73
CA LEU A 19 9.92 15.81 -28.36
C LEU A 19 8.45 15.50 -28.62
N PHE A 20 7.56 16.42 -28.22
CA PHE A 20 6.14 16.30 -28.49
C PHE A 20 5.84 16.28 -29.99
N ASP A 21 6.35 17.26 -30.75
CA ASP A 21 6.11 17.35 -32.20
C ASP A 21 6.60 16.12 -32.96
N ARG A 22 7.75 15.55 -32.56
CA ARG A 22 8.25 14.29 -33.13
C ARG A 22 7.34 13.11 -32.80
N GLY A 23 6.87 13.01 -31.55
CA GLY A 23 5.92 11.97 -31.15
C GLY A 23 4.60 12.09 -31.90
N TRP A 24 4.05 13.30 -31.96
CA TRP A 24 2.80 13.63 -32.63
C TRP A 24 2.86 13.35 -34.14
N ASN A 25 3.91 13.80 -34.83
CA ASN A 25 4.09 13.52 -36.25
C ASN A 25 4.29 12.02 -36.55
N SER A 26 4.81 11.24 -35.59
CA SER A 26 4.94 9.78 -35.74
C SER A 26 3.58 9.06 -35.67
N ILE A 27 2.60 9.62 -34.95
CA ILE A 27 1.27 8.99 -34.75
C ILE A 27 0.29 9.40 -35.85
N LYS A 28 0.37 10.64 -36.37
CA LYS A 28 -0.58 11.19 -37.36
C LYS A 28 -0.84 10.29 -38.57
N GLY A 29 0.18 9.59 -39.05
CA GLY A 29 0.06 8.71 -40.22
C GLY A 29 -0.79 7.46 -39.99
N GLN A 30 -1.01 7.05 -38.73
CA GLN A 30 -1.68 5.77 -38.39
C GLN A 30 -2.56 5.87 -37.14
N ILE A 31 -3.23 7.02 -36.92
CA ILE A 31 -4.04 7.30 -35.71
C ILE A 31 -5.04 6.18 -35.40
N ALA A 32 -5.74 5.66 -36.41
CA ALA A 32 -6.76 4.63 -36.23
C ALA A 32 -6.18 3.33 -35.64
N LEU A 33 -4.98 2.93 -36.08
CA LEU A 33 -4.32 1.71 -35.61
C LEU A 33 -3.75 1.91 -34.19
N VAL A 34 -3.16 3.07 -33.91
CA VAL A 34 -2.67 3.40 -32.56
C VAL A 34 -3.83 3.48 -31.56
N ALA A 35 -4.95 4.08 -31.97
CA ALA A 35 -6.16 4.13 -31.15
C ALA A 35 -6.69 2.71 -30.84
N GLY A 36 -6.71 1.82 -31.84
CA GLY A 36 -7.10 0.41 -31.66
C GLY A 36 -6.19 -0.34 -30.69
N LEU A 37 -4.86 -0.23 -30.84
CA LEU A 37 -3.89 -0.85 -29.93
C LEU A 37 -4.01 -0.30 -28.50
N SER A 38 -4.22 1.00 -28.37
CA SER A 38 -4.39 1.64 -27.06
C SER A 38 -5.69 1.21 -26.38
N LEU A 39 -6.75 0.99 -27.16
CA LEU A 39 -8.01 0.44 -26.65
C LEU A 39 -7.84 -0.99 -26.15
N VAL A 40 -7.13 -1.85 -26.89
CA VAL A 40 -6.81 -3.22 -26.47
C VAL A 40 -5.99 -3.22 -25.18
N MET A 41 -4.98 -2.35 -25.09
CA MET A 41 -4.19 -2.18 -23.87
C MET A 41 -5.09 -1.76 -22.69
N LEU A 42 -5.98 -0.81 -22.90
CA LEU A 42 -6.91 -0.33 -21.86
C LEU A 42 -7.83 -1.45 -21.37
N ILE A 43 -8.41 -2.25 -22.28
CA ILE A 43 -9.22 -3.41 -21.92
C ILE A 43 -8.40 -4.44 -21.12
N GLY A 44 -7.15 -4.71 -21.53
CA GLY A 44 -6.25 -5.62 -20.83
C GLY A 44 -5.92 -5.16 -19.39
N VAL A 45 -5.69 -3.86 -19.21
CA VAL A 45 -5.45 -3.26 -17.88
C VAL A 45 -6.71 -3.39 -17.01
N MET A 46 -7.89 -3.09 -17.56
CA MET A 46 -9.15 -3.19 -16.82
C MET A 46 -9.47 -4.64 -16.42
N ALA A 47 -9.23 -5.61 -17.32
CA ALA A 47 -9.47 -7.03 -17.06
C ALA A 47 -8.54 -7.60 -15.98
N THR A 48 -7.33 -7.05 -15.83
CA THR A 48 -6.32 -7.55 -14.88
C THR A 48 -6.31 -6.78 -13.54
N GLY A 49 -7.00 -5.65 -13.45
CA GLY A 49 -7.04 -4.81 -12.24
C GLY A 49 -7.67 -5.47 -11.00
N SER A 50 -8.45 -6.54 -11.18
CA SER A 50 -9.07 -7.30 -10.10
C SER A 50 -8.14 -8.34 -9.43
N LEU A 51 -6.99 -8.65 -10.06
CA LEU A 51 -6.06 -9.67 -9.60
C LEU A 51 -4.79 -9.00 -9.02
N PRO A 52 -4.69 -8.83 -7.69
CA PRO A 52 -3.48 -8.26 -7.10
C PRO A 52 -2.27 -9.15 -7.40
N PHE A 53 -1.11 -8.52 -7.65
CA PHE A 53 0.18 -9.14 -8.01
C PHE A 53 0.22 -9.84 -9.39
N LEU A 54 -0.74 -10.71 -9.70
CA LEU A 54 -0.79 -11.42 -10.98
C LEU A 54 -1.12 -10.48 -12.15
N GLY A 55 -2.05 -9.54 -11.94
CA GLY A 55 -2.38 -8.51 -12.91
C GLY A 55 -1.21 -7.57 -13.21
N TRP A 56 -0.31 -7.37 -12.24
CA TRP A 56 0.88 -6.54 -12.43
C TRP A 56 1.89 -7.20 -13.38
N ALA A 57 2.12 -8.51 -13.21
CA ALA A 57 2.98 -9.27 -14.11
C ALA A 57 2.43 -9.31 -15.55
N ILE A 58 1.12 -9.54 -15.70
CA ILE A 58 0.46 -9.57 -17.02
C ILE A 58 0.52 -8.19 -17.69
N ASN A 59 0.31 -7.10 -16.95
CA ASN A 59 0.45 -5.74 -17.49
C ASN A 59 1.89 -5.43 -17.93
N ALA A 60 2.91 -5.92 -17.22
CA ALA A 60 4.30 -5.77 -17.65
C ALA A 60 4.55 -6.46 -18.99
N LEU A 61 4.02 -7.68 -19.19
CA LEU A 61 4.10 -8.41 -20.46
C LEU A 61 3.39 -7.67 -21.61
N ILE A 62 2.15 -7.21 -21.38
CA ILE A 62 1.36 -6.45 -22.35
C ILE A 62 2.04 -5.12 -22.70
N GLY A 63 2.60 -4.43 -21.71
CA GLY A 63 3.31 -3.16 -21.89
C GLY A 63 4.54 -3.28 -22.78
N VAL A 64 5.34 -4.35 -22.64
CA VAL A 64 6.49 -4.60 -23.52
C VAL A 64 6.05 -4.82 -24.97
N GLY A 65 4.96 -5.56 -25.19
CA GLY A 65 4.36 -5.75 -26.51
C GLY A 65 3.88 -4.44 -27.14
N TYR A 66 3.19 -3.60 -26.35
CA TYR A 66 2.75 -2.28 -26.79
C TYR A 66 3.93 -1.36 -27.17
N ILE A 67 5.00 -1.35 -26.37
CA ILE A 67 6.23 -0.58 -26.66
C ILE A 67 6.91 -1.10 -27.93
N ALA A 68 6.98 -2.42 -28.12
CA ALA A 68 7.51 -3.02 -29.34
C ALA A 68 6.73 -2.57 -30.58
N CYS A 69 5.39 -2.51 -30.46
CA CYS A 69 4.53 -1.96 -31.51
C CYS A 69 4.83 -0.48 -31.80
N LEU A 70 4.89 0.38 -30.78
CA LEU A 70 5.20 1.79 -31.00
C LEU A 70 6.61 2.00 -31.62
N MET A 71 7.57 1.14 -31.29
CA MET A 71 8.93 1.24 -31.83
C MET A 71 9.02 0.94 -33.32
N ARG A 72 8.30 -0.06 -33.87
CA ARG A 72 8.34 -0.26 -35.34
C ARG A 72 7.43 0.72 -36.09
N LEU A 73 6.47 1.38 -35.41
CA LEU A 73 5.62 2.44 -35.99
C LEU A 73 6.49 3.62 -36.34
N ARG A 74 7.37 3.96 -35.40
CA ARG A 74 8.44 4.93 -35.62
C ARG A 74 9.39 4.55 -36.77
N ARG A 75 9.52 3.27 -37.11
CA ARG A 75 10.35 2.77 -38.22
C ARG A 75 9.59 2.67 -39.55
N GLY A 76 8.30 3.05 -39.59
CA GLY A 76 7.47 2.98 -40.79
C GLY A 76 7.08 1.57 -41.21
N GLN A 77 7.19 0.58 -40.32
CA GLN A 77 6.79 -0.80 -40.61
C GLN A 77 5.29 -1.00 -40.39
N GLN A 78 4.67 -1.87 -41.20
CA GLN A 78 3.29 -2.33 -41.00
C GLN A 78 3.21 -3.15 -39.70
N PHE A 79 2.08 -3.04 -39.00
CA PHE A 79 1.82 -3.75 -37.74
C PHE A 79 0.75 -4.80 -37.88
N GLU A 80 1.03 -5.97 -37.33
CA GLU A 80 0.03 -7.01 -37.13
C GLU A 80 -0.19 -7.26 -35.64
N PHE A 81 -1.37 -7.80 -35.30
CA PHE A 81 -1.70 -8.20 -33.93
C PHE A 81 -0.68 -9.20 -33.36
N ALA A 82 -0.05 -10.01 -34.22
CA ALA A 82 1.03 -10.91 -33.86
C ALA A 82 2.23 -10.19 -33.22
N ASP A 83 2.50 -8.94 -33.58
CA ASP A 83 3.59 -8.14 -33.00
C ASP A 83 3.26 -7.60 -31.62
N PHE A 84 1.98 -7.47 -31.27
CA PHE A 84 1.59 -7.17 -29.89
C PHE A 84 1.97 -8.32 -28.94
N LEU A 85 1.97 -9.55 -29.47
CA LEU A 85 2.45 -10.75 -28.81
C LEU A 85 3.96 -10.98 -29.02
N TRP A 86 4.74 -9.94 -29.34
CA TRP A 86 6.19 -10.06 -29.56
C TRP A 86 6.95 -10.75 -28.42
N ALA A 87 6.51 -10.55 -27.17
CA ALA A 87 7.06 -11.26 -26.03
C ALA A 87 6.84 -12.80 -26.13
N PHE A 88 5.71 -13.23 -26.69
CA PHE A 88 5.35 -14.64 -26.90
C PHE A 88 5.90 -15.22 -28.21
N GLN A 89 6.32 -14.39 -29.17
CA GLN A 89 6.89 -14.85 -30.45
C GLN A 89 8.19 -15.64 -30.29
N ASN A 90 8.94 -15.43 -29.22
CA ASN A 90 10.15 -16.19 -28.95
C ASN A 90 10.21 -16.57 -27.47
N MET A 91 10.34 -17.86 -27.19
CA MET A 91 10.32 -18.37 -25.82
C MET A 91 11.46 -17.80 -24.98
N ASN A 92 12.61 -17.53 -25.58
CA ASN A 92 13.72 -16.88 -24.86
C ASN A 92 13.38 -15.44 -24.46
N ARG A 93 12.67 -14.68 -25.31
CA ARG A 93 12.24 -13.30 -24.99
C ARG A 93 11.19 -13.29 -23.89
N LEU A 94 10.23 -14.21 -23.97
CA LEU A 94 9.21 -14.41 -22.95
C LEU A 94 9.85 -14.64 -21.57
N ILE A 95 10.82 -15.56 -21.50
CA ILE A 95 11.54 -15.89 -20.27
C ILE A 95 12.25 -14.65 -19.71
N HIS A 96 12.95 -13.86 -20.54
CA HIS A 96 13.64 -12.65 -20.07
C HIS A 96 12.67 -11.59 -19.55
N VAL A 97 11.53 -11.39 -20.20
CA VAL A 97 10.50 -10.43 -19.75
C VAL A 97 9.87 -10.90 -18.43
N ILE A 98 9.55 -12.19 -18.31
CA ILE A 98 9.01 -12.77 -17.07
C ILE A 98 10.04 -12.67 -15.95
N LEU A 99 11.31 -12.98 -16.21
CA LEU A 99 12.38 -12.85 -15.22
C LEU A 99 12.54 -11.40 -14.74
N ALA A 100 12.56 -10.44 -15.65
CA ALA A 100 12.61 -9.02 -15.29
C ALA A 100 11.39 -8.60 -14.45
N ALA A 101 10.18 -9.01 -14.86
CA ALA A 101 8.97 -8.74 -14.11
C ALA A 101 9.00 -9.38 -12.72
N LEU A 102 9.52 -10.60 -12.60
CA LEU A 102 9.65 -11.32 -11.32
C LEU A 102 10.65 -10.60 -10.39
N ILE A 103 11.80 -10.16 -10.90
CA ILE A 103 12.79 -9.40 -10.11
C ILE A 103 12.16 -8.11 -9.57
N VAL A 104 11.48 -7.35 -10.41
CA VAL A 104 10.84 -6.10 -9.97
C VAL A 104 9.69 -6.38 -9.00
N MET A 105 8.90 -7.42 -9.23
CA MET A 105 7.85 -7.84 -8.29
C MET A 105 8.45 -8.17 -6.92
N ILE A 106 9.51 -8.97 -6.87
CA ILE A 106 10.19 -9.34 -5.62
C ILE A 106 10.73 -8.08 -4.93
N ALA A 107 11.36 -7.16 -5.67
CA ALA A 107 11.86 -5.91 -5.10
C ALA A 107 10.74 -5.05 -4.48
N ILE A 108 9.60 -4.94 -5.16
CA ILE A 108 8.41 -4.21 -4.67
C ILE A 108 7.86 -4.90 -3.41
N VAL A 109 7.66 -6.22 -3.46
CA VAL A 109 7.14 -7.00 -2.33
C VAL A 109 8.07 -6.88 -1.12
N MET A 110 9.38 -6.98 -1.31
CA MET A 110 10.35 -6.78 -0.23
C MET A 110 10.27 -5.37 0.36
N GLY A 111 10.15 -4.34 -0.49
CA GLY A 111 9.96 -2.96 -0.04
C GLY A 111 8.69 -2.77 0.79
N PHE A 112 7.58 -3.39 0.37
CA PHE A 112 6.33 -3.37 1.13
C PHE A 112 6.42 -4.17 2.43
N ILE A 113 7.00 -5.37 2.43
CA ILE A 113 7.20 -6.17 3.65
C ILE A 113 8.01 -5.37 4.67
N PHE A 114 9.10 -4.73 4.22
CA PHE A 114 9.95 -3.91 5.08
C PHE A 114 9.23 -2.68 5.66
N LEU A 115 8.12 -2.24 5.06
CA LEU A 115 7.32 -1.12 5.56
C LEU A 115 6.09 -1.57 6.37
N ILE A 116 5.41 -2.63 5.93
CA ILE A 116 4.17 -3.14 6.53
C ILE A 116 4.44 -3.80 7.87
N ILE A 117 5.46 -4.66 7.97
CA ILE A 117 5.78 -5.36 9.24
C ILE A 117 6.10 -4.36 10.37
N PRO A 118 7.02 -3.39 10.21
CA PRO A 118 7.26 -2.41 11.27
C PRO A 118 6.05 -1.49 11.47
N GLY A 119 5.26 -1.22 10.43
CA GLY A 119 4.02 -0.45 10.54
C GLY A 119 2.99 -1.11 11.47
N ILE A 120 2.72 -2.40 11.29
CA ILE A 120 1.79 -3.17 12.14
C ILE A 120 2.32 -3.23 13.58
N TRP A 121 3.62 -3.47 13.74
CA TRP A 121 4.24 -3.54 15.06
C TRP A 121 4.08 -2.22 15.84
N LEU A 122 4.37 -1.09 15.20
CA LEU A 122 4.17 0.25 15.76
C LEU A 122 2.70 0.51 16.08
N TRP A 123 1.79 0.18 15.16
CA TRP A 123 0.35 0.39 15.36
C TRP A 123 -0.17 -0.29 16.62
N VAL A 124 0.23 -1.53 16.89
CA VAL A 124 -0.15 -2.26 18.11
C VAL A 124 0.48 -1.63 19.36
N MET A 125 1.73 -1.18 19.29
CA MET A 125 2.41 -0.54 20.43
C MET A 125 1.80 0.81 20.81
N LEU A 126 1.29 1.55 19.83
CA LEU A 126 0.77 2.90 19.98
C LEU A 126 -0.75 2.96 20.18
N SER A 127 -1.45 1.83 20.05
CA SER A 127 -2.92 1.81 20.06
C SER A 127 -3.53 2.29 21.37
N LEU A 128 -2.88 2.06 22.51
CA LEU A 128 -3.38 2.43 23.83
C LEU A 128 -2.99 3.86 24.24
N THR A 129 -2.21 4.57 23.42
CA THR A 129 -1.69 5.92 23.72
C THR A 129 -2.81 6.87 24.13
N THR A 130 -3.87 6.99 23.33
CA THR A 130 -4.97 7.92 23.60
C THR A 130 -5.71 7.58 24.89
N VAL A 131 -5.91 6.29 25.17
CA VAL A 131 -6.61 5.83 26.38
C VAL A 131 -5.77 6.13 27.62
N VAL A 132 -4.47 5.82 27.58
CA VAL A 132 -3.54 6.09 28.67
C VAL A 132 -3.34 7.59 28.88
N GLN A 133 -3.31 8.37 27.80
CA GLN A 133 -3.22 9.83 27.84
C GLN A 133 -4.38 10.43 28.64
N VAL A 134 -5.61 10.03 28.32
CA VAL A 134 -6.81 10.53 29.01
C VAL A 134 -6.91 9.99 30.43
N LYS A 135 -6.62 8.70 30.66
CA LYS A 135 -6.70 8.09 32.00
C LYS A 135 -5.70 8.66 32.99
N ARG A 136 -4.49 8.99 32.53
CA ARG A 136 -3.37 9.39 33.41
C ARG A 136 -3.00 10.88 33.30
N ASP A 137 -3.76 11.66 32.54
CA ASP A 137 -3.52 13.08 32.27
C ASP A 137 -2.06 13.36 31.88
N LEU A 138 -1.54 12.55 30.96
CA LEU A 138 -0.14 12.59 30.54
C LEU A 138 0.06 13.48 29.31
N ASP A 139 1.21 14.14 29.27
CA ASP A 139 1.63 14.89 28.09
C ASP A 139 1.96 13.95 26.91
N GLY A 140 1.87 14.44 25.66
CA GLY A 140 1.83 13.57 24.47
C GLY A 140 2.99 12.58 24.34
N VAL A 141 4.22 12.99 24.67
CA VAL A 141 5.40 12.11 24.65
C VAL A 141 5.38 11.09 25.79
N ALA A 142 4.91 11.50 26.98
CA ALA A 142 4.79 10.63 28.13
C ALA A 142 3.72 9.56 27.92
N ALA A 143 2.61 9.90 27.26
CA ALA A 143 1.55 8.96 26.90
C ALA A 143 2.02 7.88 25.93
N VAL A 144 2.78 8.26 24.89
CA VAL A 144 3.35 7.30 23.93
C VAL A 144 4.28 6.32 24.62
N LYS A 145 5.17 6.82 25.50
CA LYS A 145 6.08 5.95 26.26
C LYS A 145 5.32 5.03 27.21
N ALA A 146 4.29 5.54 27.88
CA ALA A 146 3.45 4.72 28.76
C ALA A 146 2.70 3.62 28.00
N SER A 147 2.17 3.90 26.80
CA SER A 147 1.56 2.88 25.93
C SER A 147 2.57 1.81 25.51
N TYR A 148 3.75 2.24 25.04
CA TYR A 148 4.83 1.33 24.66
C TYR A 148 5.21 0.40 25.82
N ASP A 149 5.47 0.98 27.00
CA ASP A 149 5.84 0.22 28.18
C ASP A 149 4.72 -0.74 28.58
N LEU A 150 3.45 -0.33 28.50
CA LEU A 150 2.31 -1.17 28.88
C LEU A 150 2.10 -2.37 27.94
N VAL A 151 2.22 -2.15 26.63
CA VAL A 151 2.07 -3.19 25.59
C VAL A 151 3.29 -4.12 25.56
N THR A 152 4.48 -3.61 25.93
CA THR A 152 5.71 -4.42 26.00
C THR A 152 5.57 -5.55 27.01
N GLY A 153 5.76 -6.78 26.52
CA GLY A 153 5.58 -8.04 27.27
C GLY A 153 4.25 -8.74 26.98
N ASN A 154 3.23 -8.02 26.51
CA ASN A 154 1.89 -8.54 26.21
C ASN A 154 1.44 -8.24 24.76
N TRP A 155 2.41 -7.99 23.87
CA TRP A 155 2.15 -7.52 22.50
C TRP A 155 1.19 -8.42 21.73
N TRP A 156 1.32 -9.76 21.84
CA TRP A 156 0.41 -10.67 21.15
C TRP A 156 -1.03 -10.58 21.63
N ARG A 157 -1.22 -10.34 22.93
CA ARG A 157 -2.55 -10.20 23.52
C ARG A 157 -3.22 -8.91 23.06
N VAL A 158 -2.47 -7.82 23.03
CA VAL A 158 -2.94 -6.53 22.51
C VAL A 158 -3.22 -6.62 21.01
N CYS A 159 -2.34 -7.24 20.23
CA CYS A 159 -2.55 -7.45 18.79
C CYS A 159 -3.82 -8.27 18.51
N GLY A 160 -4.08 -9.33 19.29
CA GLY A 160 -5.30 -10.13 19.18
C GLY A 160 -6.55 -9.32 19.49
N MET A 161 -6.51 -8.51 20.56
CA MET A 161 -7.62 -7.63 20.93
C MET A 161 -7.89 -6.56 19.86
N MET A 162 -6.85 -5.91 19.35
CA MET A 162 -6.99 -4.91 18.29
C MET A 162 -7.56 -5.53 17.01
N SER A 163 -7.13 -6.74 16.67
CA SER A 163 -7.70 -7.50 15.53
C SER A 163 -9.19 -7.78 15.74
N PHE A 164 -9.60 -8.16 16.95
CA PHE A 164 -10.99 -8.38 17.29
C PHE A 164 -11.83 -7.09 17.17
N ILE A 165 -11.33 -5.97 17.67
CA ILE A 165 -11.97 -4.65 17.53
C ILE A 165 -12.15 -4.28 16.05
N VAL A 166 -11.14 -4.51 15.21
CA VAL A 166 -11.23 -4.25 13.77
C VAL A 166 -12.32 -5.11 13.12
N LEU A 167 -12.36 -6.40 13.42
CA LEU A 167 -13.39 -7.31 12.89
C LEU A 167 -14.80 -6.90 13.34
N LEU A 168 -14.94 -6.50 14.61
CA LEU A 168 -16.20 -6.03 15.17
C LEU A 168 -16.67 -4.75 14.46
N ASN A 169 -15.79 -3.79 14.19
CA ASN A 169 -16.14 -2.58 13.44
C ASN A 169 -16.45 -2.86 11.96
N ILE A 170 -15.78 -3.81 11.32
CA ILE A 170 -16.13 -4.26 9.97
C ILE A 170 -17.55 -4.85 9.95
N ALA A 171 -17.88 -5.71 10.92
CA ALA A 171 -19.24 -6.25 11.06
C ALA A 171 -20.27 -5.13 11.28
N GLY A 172 -19.97 -4.15 12.14
CA GLY A 172 -20.82 -2.99 12.37
C GLY A 172 -21.02 -2.12 11.12
N ALA A 173 -19.97 -1.95 10.30
CA ALA A 173 -20.04 -1.23 9.03
C ALA A 173 -20.94 -1.96 8.01
N LEU A 174 -20.84 -3.29 7.93
CA LEU A 174 -21.68 -4.11 7.05
C LEU A 174 -23.17 -4.03 7.42
N CYS A 175 -23.50 -3.76 8.69
CA CYS A 175 -24.85 -3.47 9.16
C CYS A 175 -25.29 -2.02 8.90
N LEU A 176 -25.16 -1.54 7.65
CA LEU A 176 -25.66 -0.24 7.16
C LEU A 176 -25.14 0.99 7.93
N MET A 177 -23.90 0.97 8.44
CA MET A 177 -23.28 2.05 9.24
C MET A 177 -23.96 2.37 10.59
N ILE A 178 -25.21 1.96 10.82
CA ILE A 178 -25.89 2.05 12.11
C ILE A 178 -25.21 1.15 13.14
N GLY A 179 -24.74 -0.02 12.71
CA GLY A 179 -23.93 -0.89 13.56
C GLY A 179 -22.69 -0.17 14.10
N LEU A 180 -22.10 0.75 13.33
CA LEU A 180 -20.90 1.48 13.74
C LEU A 180 -21.12 2.41 14.95
N LEU A 181 -22.34 2.95 15.11
CA LEU A 181 -22.71 3.76 16.27
C LEU A 181 -22.65 2.97 17.58
N VAL A 182 -22.85 1.66 17.53
CA VAL A 182 -22.81 0.76 18.69
C VAL A 182 -21.41 0.16 18.85
N THR A 183 -20.73 -0.18 17.76
CA THR A 183 -19.41 -0.81 17.84
C THR A 183 -18.33 0.15 18.31
N MET A 184 -18.41 1.43 17.96
CA MET A 184 -17.44 2.45 18.37
C MET A 184 -17.34 2.58 19.91
N PRO A 185 -18.42 2.85 20.67
CA PRO A 185 -18.32 2.95 22.13
C PRO A 185 -17.87 1.64 22.78
N ILE A 186 -18.34 0.49 22.27
CA ILE A 186 -17.89 -0.84 22.76
C ILE A 186 -16.38 -1.01 22.54
N SER A 187 -15.86 -0.58 21.39
CA SER A 187 -14.43 -0.66 21.07
C SER A 187 -13.59 0.12 22.07
N TYR A 188 -14.00 1.35 22.40
CA TYR A 188 -13.30 2.16 23.41
C TYR A 188 -13.37 1.56 24.81
N LEU A 189 -14.52 1.00 25.20
CA LEU A 189 -14.66 0.32 26.50
C LEU A 189 -13.73 -0.89 26.61
N ILE A 190 -13.61 -1.69 25.55
CA ILE A 190 -12.67 -2.82 25.49
C ILE A 190 -11.23 -2.33 25.64
N MET A 191 -10.86 -1.21 25.00
CA MET A 191 -9.52 -0.65 25.13
C MET A 191 -9.23 -0.14 26.54
N ILE A 192 -10.22 0.46 27.21
CA ILE A 192 -10.10 0.90 28.62
C ILE A 192 -9.85 -0.31 29.52
N GLU A 193 -10.68 -1.35 29.43
CA GLU A 193 -10.53 -2.55 30.26
C GLU A 193 -9.21 -3.28 29.95
N MET A 194 -8.75 -3.27 28.70
CA MET A 194 -7.44 -3.81 28.34
C MET A 194 -6.31 -3.05 29.00
N VAL A 195 -6.39 -1.72 29.11
CA VAL A 195 -5.41 -0.92 29.86
C VAL A 195 -5.45 -1.29 31.34
N ASP A 196 -6.64 -1.39 31.95
CA ASP A 196 -6.78 -1.79 33.36
C ASP A 196 -6.22 -3.19 33.64
N ASP A 197 -6.50 -4.17 32.78
CA ASP A 197 -5.98 -5.53 32.93
C ASP A 197 -4.45 -5.59 32.78
N LEU A 198 -3.88 -4.84 31.83
CA LEU A 198 -2.42 -4.73 31.69
C LEU A 198 -1.77 -4.03 32.89
N GLU A 199 -2.42 -2.99 33.44
CA GLU A 199 -1.97 -2.29 34.65
C GLU A 199 -2.02 -3.21 35.88
N ARG A 200 -3.07 -4.02 36.03
CA ARG A 200 -3.19 -5.04 37.09
C ARG A 200 -2.09 -6.09 36.99
N GLN A 201 -1.81 -6.59 35.78
CA GLN A 201 -0.72 -7.56 35.58
C GLN A 201 0.66 -7.00 35.94
N LYS A 202 0.85 -5.69 35.77
CA LYS A 202 2.08 -4.99 36.19
C LYS A 202 2.09 -4.54 37.65
N GLY A 203 1.05 -4.87 38.42
CA GLY A 203 0.93 -4.51 39.83
C GLY A 203 0.74 -3.00 40.07
N MET A 204 0.31 -2.24 39.06
CA MET A 204 0.08 -0.79 39.18
C MET A 204 -1.26 -0.48 39.87
N ILE A 205 -2.21 -1.41 39.78
CA ILE A 205 -3.54 -1.32 40.42
C ILE A 205 -3.76 -2.63 41.19
N PRO A 206 -4.32 -2.61 42.41
CA PRO A 206 -4.69 -3.82 43.13
C PRO A 206 -5.60 -4.70 42.28
N ALA A 207 -5.41 -6.03 42.34
CA ALA A 207 -6.31 -6.96 41.68
C ALA A 207 -7.73 -6.79 42.26
N ASP A 208 -8.66 -6.39 41.41
CA ASP A 208 -10.08 -6.40 41.74
C ASP A 208 -10.49 -7.87 42.00
N PRO A 209 -11.26 -8.21 43.06
CA PRO A 209 -11.70 -9.57 43.29
C PRO A 209 -12.65 -9.98 42.17
N ALA A 210 -12.09 -10.56 41.10
CA ALA A 210 -12.78 -11.27 40.03
C ALA A 210 -14.18 -10.73 39.64
N GLY A 211 -14.22 -9.76 38.71
CA GLY A 211 -15.42 -9.52 37.89
C GLY A 211 -16.45 -8.51 38.40
N ALA A 212 -16.10 -7.63 39.33
CA ALA A 212 -16.95 -6.48 39.61
C ALA A 212 -16.86 -5.48 38.44
N PRO A 213 -17.99 -5.00 37.87
CA PRO A 213 -17.93 -3.85 36.97
C PRO A 213 -17.29 -2.70 37.75
N SER A 214 -16.27 -2.06 37.15
CA SER A 214 -15.63 -0.87 37.70
C SER A 214 -16.72 0.07 38.19
N THR A 215 -16.83 0.21 39.51
CA THR A 215 -17.80 1.11 40.13
C THR A 215 -17.55 2.48 39.50
N PRO A 216 -18.59 3.22 39.05
CA PRO A 216 -18.37 4.52 38.43
C PRO A 216 -17.49 5.34 39.36
N GLY A 217 -16.30 5.67 38.88
CA GLY A 217 -15.36 6.52 39.60
C GLY A 217 -16.17 7.72 40.09
N ASN A 218 -16.16 7.91 41.41
CA ASN A 218 -16.83 9.01 42.06
C ASN A 218 -16.27 10.29 41.42
N PHE A 219 -16.99 10.82 40.42
CA PHE A 219 -16.76 12.16 39.89
C PHE A 219 -17.14 13.12 41.01
N GLN A 220 -16.26 13.22 42.01
CA GLN A 220 -16.28 14.32 42.94
C GLN A 220 -15.85 15.53 42.12
N VAL A 221 -16.87 16.18 41.54
CA VAL A 221 -16.78 17.56 41.08
C VAL A 221 -16.43 18.35 42.32
N ASN A 222 -15.16 18.71 42.46
CA ASN A 222 -14.69 19.61 43.50
C ASN A 222 -15.46 20.93 43.34
N PRO A 223 -16.38 21.30 44.26
CA PRO A 223 -16.90 22.64 44.24
C PRO A 223 -15.80 23.55 44.78
N SER A 224 -15.34 24.45 43.91
CA SER A 224 -14.52 25.62 44.21
C SER A 224 -14.85 26.28 45.55
#